data_AF-A0A3M1N2L4-F1
#
_entry.id   AF-A0A3M1N2L4-F1
#
_cell.length_a   1.000
_cell.length_b   1.000
_cell.length_c   1.000
_cell.angle_alpha   90.00
_cell.angle_beta   90.00
_cell.angle_gamma   90.00
#
_symmetry.space_group_name_H-M   'P 1'
#
loop_
_entity.id
_entity.type
_entity.pdbx_description
1 polymer ?
#
loop_
_entity_poly.entity_id
_entity_poly.type
_entity_poly.pdbx_seq_one_letter_code
_entity_poly.pdbx_strand_id
1 'polypeptide(L)'
;MSTLTKPDLDQPITDQSQLTDYLRRGARKTETFGIGAESEKLVIDSETGEAATWPQIRDLIEDIATRQPWREVRENGHLIALFGEHSSLTLEPGGQLELSGRFCPHLHCSEGDLTAHLNLVVEAARPLGLTFLGLGVQPFTPVERISWLPKARYGIMGPYMEKTGDMGQRMMKQ
;
A
#
# COMPACT_ATOMS: atom_id res chain seq x y z
N MET A 1 3.85 3.66 6.92
CA MET A 1 3.21 3.04 8.11
C MET A 1 2.69 4.12 9.05
N SER A 2 1.41 4.04 9.41
CA SER A 2 0.77 4.93 10.39
C SER A 2 1.22 4.55 11.81
N THR A 3 1.22 5.50 12.76
CA THR A 3 1.43 5.22 14.20
C THR A 3 0.42 4.20 14.74
N LEU A 4 -0.71 4.01 14.03
CA LEU A 4 -1.73 2.98 14.31
C LEU A 4 -1.20 1.54 14.29
N THR A 5 -0.03 1.28 13.69
CA THR A 5 0.55 -0.08 13.61
C THR A 5 1.78 -0.31 14.47
N LYS A 6 2.30 0.72 15.14
CA LYS A 6 3.49 0.64 16.01
C LYS A 6 3.28 1.45 17.29
N PRO A 7 2.45 0.96 18.23
CA PRO A 7 2.09 1.71 19.44
C PRO A 7 3.29 2.00 20.36
N ASP A 8 4.33 1.15 20.33
CA ASP A 8 5.48 1.25 21.25
C ASP A 8 6.53 2.32 20.85
N LEU A 9 6.17 3.26 19.96
CA LEU A 9 7.05 4.32 19.46
C LEU A 9 6.57 5.72 19.85
N ASP A 10 5.81 5.84 20.94
CA ASP A 10 5.23 7.10 21.41
C ASP A 10 6.14 7.88 22.39
N GLN A 11 7.23 7.28 22.87
CA GLN A 11 8.16 7.90 23.80
C GLN A 11 9.16 8.84 23.10
N PRO A 12 9.43 10.04 23.65
CA PRO A 12 10.44 10.93 23.12
C PRO A 12 11.84 10.29 23.09
N ILE A 13 12.58 10.57 22.02
CA ILE A 13 13.99 10.21 21.93
C ILE A 13 14.78 11.15 22.85
N THR A 14 15.53 10.58 23.77
CA THR A 14 16.36 11.27 24.75
C THR A 14 17.85 11.19 24.44
N ASP A 15 18.26 10.19 23.65
CA ASP A 15 19.66 9.95 23.30
C ASP A 15 19.80 9.39 21.88
N GLN A 16 20.87 9.79 21.17
CA GLN A 16 21.14 9.34 19.79
C GLN A 16 21.32 7.83 19.68
N SER A 17 21.82 7.16 20.73
CA SER A 17 21.97 5.70 20.76
C SER A 17 20.65 4.98 20.51
N GLN A 18 19.52 5.53 20.96
CA GLN A 18 18.19 4.94 20.74
C GLN A 18 17.86 4.80 19.25
N LEU A 19 18.31 5.74 18.41
CA LEU A 19 18.16 5.67 16.95
C LEU A 19 19.05 4.56 16.37
N THR A 20 20.32 4.51 16.78
CA THR A 20 21.26 3.49 16.27
C THR A 20 20.86 2.09 16.73
N ASP A 21 20.34 1.95 17.95
CA ASP A 21 19.92 0.67 18.52
C ASP A 21 18.62 0.19 17.88
N TYR A 22 17.71 1.10 17.51
CA TYR A 22 16.55 0.75 16.68
C TYR A 22 16.99 0.06 15.36
N LEU A 23 18.00 0.61 14.67
CA LEU A 23 18.53 0.02 13.44
C LEU A 23 19.27 -1.30 13.71
N ARG A 24 20.11 -1.35 14.76
CA ARG A 24 20.89 -2.56 15.12
C ARG A 24 20.00 -3.75 15.49
N ARG A 25 18.82 -3.52 16.06
CA ARG A 25 17.82 -4.58 16.31
C ARG A 25 17.36 -5.30 15.04
N GLY A 26 17.53 -4.68 13.87
CA GLY A 26 17.27 -5.31 12.58
C GLY A 26 18.36 -6.28 12.10
N ALA A 27 19.52 -6.35 12.77
CA ALA A 27 20.59 -7.27 12.41
C ALA A 27 20.14 -8.73 12.59
N ARG A 28 20.32 -9.54 11.55
CA ARG A 28 19.91 -10.94 11.50
C ARG A 28 21.10 -11.82 11.18
N LYS A 29 21.05 -13.08 11.61
CA LYS A 29 22.04 -14.09 11.20
C LYS A 29 21.72 -14.56 9.77
N THR A 30 22.74 -14.94 9.01
CA THR A 30 22.59 -15.34 7.60
C THR A 30 21.55 -16.45 7.40
N GLU A 31 21.47 -17.40 8.32
CA GLU A 31 20.48 -18.49 8.30
C GLU A 31 19.02 -18.03 8.47
N THR A 32 18.81 -16.79 8.92
CA THR A 32 17.49 -16.15 9.07
C THR A 32 17.22 -15.07 8.02
N PHE A 33 18.09 -14.95 7.01
CA PHE A 33 17.83 -14.08 5.87
C PHE A 33 16.64 -14.60 5.06
N GLY A 34 16.01 -13.67 4.34
CA GLY A 34 14.83 -13.92 3.54
C GLY A 34 14.53 -12.73 2.65
N ILE A 35 13.40 -12.82 1.96
CA ILE A 35 12.96 -11.90 0.92
C ILE A 35 11.60 -11.37 1.34
N GLY A 36 11.51 -10.06 1.60
CA GLY A 36 10.24 -9.34 1.62
C GLY A 36 10.03 -8.72 0.24
N ALA A 37 8.90 -9.02 -0.38
CA ALA A 37 8.53 -8.46 -1.67
C ALA A 37 7.32 -7.55 -1.49
N GLU A 38 7.43 -6.33 -2.02
CA GLU A 38 6.31 -5.39 -2.08
C GLU A 38 5.96 -5.15 -3.55
N SER A 39 4.68 -4.93 -3.83
CA SER A 39 4.24 -4.57 -5.16
C SER A 39 3.07 -3.61 -5.09
N GLU A 40 3.08 -2.61 -5.94
CA GLU A 40 1.96 -1.69 -6.14
C GLU A 40 1.29 -2.00 -7.48
N LYS A 41 -0.03 -1.83 -7.51
CA LYS A 41 -0.84 -2.03 -8.70
C LYS A 41 -1.74 -0.84 -8.90
N LEU A 42 -1.80 -0.35 -10.14
CA LEU A 42 -2.73 0.69 -10.52
C LEU A 42 -4.12 0.07 -10.65
N VAL A 43 -5.09 0.60 -9.92
CA VAL A 43 -6.49 0.19 -10.04
C VAL A 43 -7.16 1.09 -11.08
N ILE A 44 -7.76 0.50 -12.09
CA ILE A 44 -8.36 1.21 -13.22
C ILE A 44 -9.78 0.72 -13.50
N ASP A 45 -10.58 1.61 -14.05
CA ASP A 45 -11.84 1.26 -14.69
C ASP A 45 -11.58 0.37 -15.92
N SER A 46 -12.31 -0.75 -16.00
CA SER A 46 -12.05 -1.78 -17.02
C SER A 46 -12.50 -1.42 -18.43
N GLU A 47 -13.39 -0.43 -18.59
CA GLU A 47 -13.88 0.01 -19.90
C GLU A 47 -13.07 1.19 -20.44
N THR A 48 -12.75 2.15 -19.57
CA THR A 48 -12.14 3.42 -19.95
C THR A 48 -10.63 3.46 -19.73
N GLY A 49 -10.10 2.61 -18.84
CA GLY A 49 -8.72 2.65 -18.38
C GLY A 49 -8.41 3.82 -17.43
N GLU A 50 -9.40 4.64 -17.07
CA GLU A 50 -9.19 5.73 -16.13
C GLU A 50 -8.87 5.20 -14.73
N ALA A 51 -8.07 5.96 -13.96
CA ALA A 51 -7.72 5.62 -12.59
C ALA A 51 -9.00 5.54 -11.74
N ALA A 52 -9.11 4.47 -10.94
CA ALA A 52 -10.24 4.30 -10.06
C ALA A 52 -10.34 5.48 -9.06
N THR A 53 -11.56 5.99 -8.89
CA THR A 53 -11.83 7.05 -7.92
C THR A 53 -11.76 6.52 -6.49
N TRP A 54 -11.58 7.41 -5.51
CA TRP A 54 -11.58 6.99 -4.10
C TRP A 54 -12.81 6.16 -3.70
N PRO A 55 -14.07 6.51 -4.06
CA PRO A 55 -15.22 5.67 -3.78
C PRO A 55 -15.10 4.24 -4.33
N GLN A 56 -14.59 4.07 -5.55
CA GLN A 56 -14.35 2.76 -6.15
C GLN A 56 -13.26 1.97 -5.39
N ILE A 57 -12.16 2.64 -5.00
CA ILE A 57 -11.10 2.03 -4.19
C ILE A 57 -11.63 1.60 -2.81
N ARG A 58 -12.45 2.43 -2.17
CA ARG A 58 -13.10 2.11 -0.90
C ARG A 58 -13.97 0.86 -1.03
N ASP A 59 -14.81 0.81 -2.06
CA ASP A 59 -15.69 -0.34 -2.25
C ASP A 59 -14.89 -1.62 -2.55
N LEU A 60 -13.77 -1.50 -3.28
CA LEU A 60 -12.83 -2.60 -3.52
C LEU A 60 -12.17 -3.12 -2.23
N ILE A 61 -11.60 -2.26 -1.39
CA ILE A 61 -10.93 -2.70 -0.16
C ILE A 61 -11.92 -3.29 0.84
N GLU A 62 -13.15 -2.76 0.91
CA GLU A 62 -14.21 -3.33 1.75
C GLU A 62 -14.66 -4.71 1.22
N ASP A 63 -14.76 -4.92 -0.10
CA ASP A 63 -15.02 -6.27 -0.66
C ASP A 63 -13.90 -7.26 -0.30
N ILE A 64 -12.62 -6.86 -0.48
CA ILE A 64 -11.47 -7.70 -0.12
C ILE A 64 -11.48 -8.07 1.37
N ALA A 65 -11.91 -7.16 2.23
CA ALA A 65 -12.02 -7.39 3.67
C ALA A 65 -12.98 -8.54 4.03
N THR A 66 -13.99 -8.81 3.19
CA THR A 66 -14.97 -9.90 3.43
C THR A 66 -14.51 -11.28 2.99
N ARG A 67 -13.46 -11.37 2.17
CA ARG A 67 -13.07 -12.63 1.49
C ARG A 67 -12.22 -13.56 2.35
N GLN A 68 -11.54 -13.03 3.37
CA GLN A 68 -10.74 -13.81 4.30
C GLN A 68 -10.55 -13.05 5.63
N PRO A 69 -10.09 -13.70 6.69
CA PRO A 69 -9.85 -13.03 7.96
C PRO A 69 -8.76 -11.96 7.84
N TRP A 70 -9.14 -10.70 8.07
CA TRP A 70 -8.23 -9.57 8.11
C TRP A 70 -8.34 -8.83 9.43
N ARG A 71 -7.22 -8.26 9.88
CA ARG A 71 -7.24 -7.17 10.85
C ARG A 71 -7.32 -5.84 10.09
N GLU A 72 -8.47 -5.19 10.21
CA GLU A 72 -8.73 -3.89 9.60
C GLU A 72 -7.97 -2.77 10.30
N VAL A 73 -7.47 -1.81 9.52
CA VAL A 73 -6.96 -0.54 10.02
C VAL A 73 -7.76 0.58 9.38
N ARG A 74 -8.43 1.36 10.23
CA ARG A 74 -9.26 2.50 9.83
C ARG A 74 -8.62 3.82 10.26
N GLU A 75 -8.71 4.82 9.39
CA GLU A 75 -8.32 6.21 9.66
C GLU A 75 -9.51 7.11 9.30
N ASN A 76 -9.95 7.95 10.25
CA ASN A 76 -11.13 8.80 10.08
C ASN A 76 -12.39 8.04 9.61
N GLY A 77 -12.56 6.80 10.05
CA GLY A 77 -13.69 5.93 9.68
C GLY A 77 -13.53 5.17 8.36
N HIS A 78 -12.51 5.49 7.55
CA HIS A 78 -12.24 4.81 6.30
C HIS A 78 -11.30 3.62 6.50
N LEU A 79 -11.62 2.47 5.90
CA LEU A 79 -10.69 1.34 5.80
C LEU A 79 -9.54 1.72 4.85
N ILE A 80 -8.31 1.69 5.36
CA ILE A 80 -7.11 2.14 4.61
C ILE A 80 -6.04 1.06 4.49
N ALA A 81 -6.15 -0.02 5.26
CA ALA A 81 -5.26 -1.17 5.20
C ALA A 81 -5.89 -2.42 5.80
N LEU A 82 -5.43 -3.57 5.32
CA LEU A 82 -5.80 -4.89 5.80
C LEU A 82 -4.53 -5.67 6.17
N PHE A 83 -4.48 -6.23 7.38
CA PHE A 83 -3.36 -7.03 7.87
C PHE A 83 -3.77 -8.48 8.00
N GLY A 84 -3.16 -9.34 7.19
CA GLY A 84 -3.32 -10.78 7.25
C GLY A 84 -2.28 -11.38 8.21
N GLU A 85 -2.22 -12.71 8.25
CA GLU A 85 -1.26 -13.42 9.11
C GLU A 85 0.20 -13.16 8.70
N HIS A 86 0.45 -13.06 7.40
CA HIS A 86 1.81 -13.00 6.86
C HIS A 86 2.06 -11.84 5.89
N SER A 87 1.00 -11.18 5.41
CA SER A 87 1.07 -10.10 4.43
C SER A 87 0.07 -9.01 4.79
N SER A 88 0.22 -7.85 4.16
CA SER A 88 -0.72 -6.74 4.31
C SER A 88 -1.05 -6.11 2.97
N LEU A 89 -2.23 -5.51 2.91
CA LEU A 89 -2.70 -4.73 1.79
C LEU A 89 -2.86 -3.28 2.26
N THR A 90 -2.21 -2.36 1.55
CA THR A 90 -2.20 -0.92 1.87
C THR A 90 -2.59 -0.10 0.65
N LEU A 91 -2.99 1.14 0.90
CA LEU A 91 -3.37 2.11 -0.12
C LEU A 91 -2.38 3.28 -0.18
N GLU A 92 -1.91 3.51 -1.40
CA GLU A 92 -1.00 4.60 -1.77
C GLU A 92 -1.77 5.87 -2.19
N PRO A 93 -1.11 7.03 -2.34
CA PRO A 93 -1.80 8.31 -2.42
C PRO A 93 -2.76 8.47 -3.61
N GLY A 94 -2.45 7.84 -4.74
CA GLY A 94 -3.28 7.83 -5.96
C GLY A 94 -4.35 6.75 -5.98
N GLY A 95 -4.49 5.96 -4.91
CA GLY A 95 -5.39 4.80 -4.88
C GLY A 95 -4.76 3.52 -5.42
N GLN A 96 -3.45 3.50 -5.64
CA GLN A 96 -2.73 2.26 -5.96
C GLN A 96 -2.88 1.29 -4.79
N LEU A 97 -3.03 0.01 -5.13
CA LEU A 97 -3.20 -1.07 -4.17
C LEU A 97 -1.85 -1.78 -3.99
N GLU A 98 -1.34 -1.76 -2.78
CA GLU A 98 -0.05 -2.32 -2.43
C GLU A 98 -0.23 -3.68 -1.75
N LEU A 99 0.64 -4.63 -2.08
CA LEU A 99 0.92 -5.80 -1.27
C LEU A 99 2.26 -5.57 -0.58
N SER A 100 2.29 -5.62 0.75
CA SER A 100 3.51 -5.91 1.50
C SER A 100 3.48 -7.39 1.87
N GLY A 101 4.27 -8.19 1.13
CA GLY A 101 4.17 -9.64 1.09
C GLY A 101 4.86 -10.33 2.25
N ARG A 102 4.67 -11.65 2.30
CA ARG A 102 5.30 -12.52 3.29
C ARG A 102 6.83 -12.42 3.23
N PHE A 103 7.45 -12.38 4.40
CA PHE A 103 8.89 -12.59 4.52
C PHE A 103 9.23 -14.07 4.23
N CYS A 104 9.76 -14.31 3.04
CA CYS A 104 9.94 -15.63 2.46
C CYS A 104 11.39 -16.11 2.49
N PRO A 105 11.66 -17.41 2.68
CA PRO A 105 13.02 -17.94 2.67
C PRO A 105 13.65 -18.04 1.27
N HIS A 106 12.84 -18.03 0.21
CA HIS A 106 13.29 -18.13 -1.19
C HIS A 106 12.26 -17.54 -2.15
N LEU A 107 12.68 -17.29 -3.39
CA LEU A 107 11.88 -16.59 -4.41
C LEU A 107 10.55 -17.28 -4.74
N HIS A 108 10.51 -18.61 -4.81
CA HIS A 108 9.27 -19.36 -5.09
C HIS A 108 8.19 -19.17 -4.00
N CYS A 109 8.57 -18.89 -2.75
CA CYS A 109 7.60 -18.57 -1.70
C CYS A 109 6.97 -17.19 -1.99
N SER A 110 7.79 -16.21 -2.39
CA SER A 110 7.31 -14.87 -2.74
C SER A 110 6.43 -14.88 -3.99
N GLU A 111 6.76 -15.69 -4.99
CA GLU A 111 5.92 -15.91 -6.17
C GLU A 111 4.53 -16.46 -5.81
N GLY A 112 4.49 -17.47 -4.93
CA GLY A 112 3.22 -18.05 -4.45
C GLY A 112 2.37 -17.03 -3.71
N ASP A 113 2.98 -16.23 -2.82
CA ASP A 113 2.30 -15.16 -2.07
C ASP A 113 1.74 -14.07 -3.00
N LEU A 114 2.55 -13.62 -3.97
CA LEU A 114 2.13 -12.65 -4.98
C LEU A 114 0.97 -13.21 -5.83
N THR A 115 1.05 -14.46 -6.27
CA THR A 115 0.01 -15.09 -7.09
C THR A 115 -1.32 -15.21 -6.33
N ALA A 116 -1.27 -15.64 -5.07
CA ALA A 116 -2.46 -15.70 -4.22
C ALA A 116 -3.10 -14.32 -4.04
N HIS A 117 -2.28 -13.29 -3.78
CA HIS A 117 -2.75 -11.92 -3.69
C HIS A 117 -3.39 -11.43 -5.00
N LEU A 118 -2.74 -11.66 -6.15
CA LEU A 118 -3.28 -11.24 -7.45
C LEU A 118 -4.63 -11.88 -7.75
N ASN A 119 -4.79 -13.18 -7.46
CA ASN A 119 -6.07 -13.87 -7.63
C ASN A 119 -7.16 -13.23 -6.75
N LEU A 120 -6.86 -12.98 -5.48
CA LEU A 120 -7.79 -12.36 -4.53
C LEU A 120 -8.26 -10.99 -5.01
N VAL A 121 -7.33 -10.10 -5.37
CA VAL A 121 -7.68 -8.71 -5.71
C VAL A 121 -8.39 -8.61 -7.06
N VAL A 122 -8.01 -9.43 -8.04
CA VAL A 122 -8.68 -9.50 -9.36
C VAL A 122 -10.10 -10.02 -9.22
N GLU A 123 -10.33 -11.03 -8.38
CA GLU A 123 -11.66 -11.56 -8.12
C GLU A 123 -12.56 -10.53 -7.43
N ALA A 124 -11.99 -9.72 -6.51
CA ALA A 124 -12.68 -8.61 -5.84
C ALA A 124 -13.02 -7.45 -6.78
N ALA A 125 -12.13 -7.12 -7.70
CA ALA A 125 -12.30 -5.98 -8.61
C ALA A 125 -13.34 -6.23 -9.71
N ARG A 126 -13.46 -7.47 -10.19
CA ARG A 126 -14.33 -7.85 -11.31
C ARG A 126 -15.79 -7.38 -11.17
N PRO A 127 -16.52 -7.66 -10.07
CA PRO A 127 -17.92 -7.22 -9.93
C PRO A 127 -18.07 -5.70 -9.85
N LEU A 128 -17.00 -4.96 -9.57
CA LEU A 128 -16.99 -3.50 -9.49
C LEU A 128 -16.64 -2.82 -10.82
N GLY A 129 -16.43 -3.60 -11.89
CA GLY A 129 -15.99 -3.07 -13.18
C GLY A 129 -14.54 -2.56 -13.16
N LEU A 130 -13.73 -3.01 -12.19
CA LEU A 130 -12.35 -2.60 -12.01
C LEU A 130 -11.38 -3.70 -12.49
N THR A 131 -10.19 -3.29 -12.89
CA THR A 131 -9.05 -4.16 -13.18
C THR A 131 -7.73 -3.53 -12.73
N PHE A 132 -6.63 -4.25 -12.88
CA PHE A 132 -5.31 -3.80 -12.44
C PHE A 132 -4.33 -3.69 -13.60
N LEU A 133 -3.43 -2.71 -13.49
CA LEU A 133 -2.33 -2.52 -14.40
C LEU A 133 -1.00 -2.61 -13.64
N GLY A 134 -0.11 -3.50 -14.09
CA GLY A 134 1.24 -3.68 -13.58
C GLY A 134 2.27 -2.81 -14.30
N LEU A 135 1.98 -1.52 -14.46
CA LEU A 135 2.93 -0.55 -15.02
C LEU A 135 3.40 0.40 -13.92
N GLY A 136 4.57 1.02 -14.11
CA GLY A 136 5.12 1.99 -13.17
C GLY A 136 4.51 3.39 -13.26
N VAL A 137 3.61 3.64 -14.21
CA VAL A 137 2.89 4.92 -14.35
C VAL A 137 1.49 4.67 -14.89
N GLN A 138 0.50 5.44 -14.42
CA GLN A 138 -0.85 5.52 -14.99
C GLN A 138 -0.83 6.15 -16.40
N PRO A 139 -1.11 5.38 -17.49
CA PRO A 139 -0.92 5.88 -18.86
C PRO A 139 -2.12 6.68 -19.41
N PHE A 140 -3.31 6.56 -18.81
CA PHE A 140 -4.54 7.15 -19.37
C PHE A 140 -4.99 8.41 -18.63
N THR A 141 -4.89 8.41 -17.30
CA THR A 141 -5.42 9.51 -16.48
C THR A 141 -4.33 10.55 -16.20
N PRO A 142 -4.54 11.82 -16.56
CA PRO A 142 -3.65 12.91 -16.15
C PRO A 142 -3.53 12.97 -14.63
N VAL A 143 -2.33 13.29 -14.13
CA VAL A 143 -2.03 13.29 -12.69
C VAL A 143 -2.97 14.20 -11.90
N GLU A 144 -3.46 15.28 -12.49
CA GLU A 144 -4.39 16.24 -11.89
C GLU A 144 -5.79 15.65 -11.69
N ARG A 145 -6.17 14.66 -12.51
CA ARG A 145 -7.47 13.98 -12.47
C ARG A 145 -7.48 12.74 -11.57
N ILE A 146 -6.32 12.21 -11.17
CA ILE A 146 -6.24 11.09 -10.25
C ILE A 146 -6.70 11.55 -8.85
N SER A 147 -7.55 10.77 -8.19
CA SER A 147 -8.06 11.12 -6.86
C SER A 147 -6.97 11.01 -5.79
N TRP A 148 -7.06 11.84 -4.75
CA TRP A 148 -6.29 11.62 -3.54
C TRP A 148 -7.00 10.65 -2.60
N LEU A 149 -6.25 9.72 -2.03
CA LEU A 149 -6.73 8.92 -0.93
C LEU A 149 -6.88 9.80 0.34
N PRO A 150 -7.98 9.69 1.12
CA PRO A 150 -8.20 10.56 2.29
C PRO A 150 -7.40 10.13 3.54
N LYS A 151 -6.07 10.05 3.44
CA LYS A 151 -5.15 9.86 4.58
C LYS A 151 -4.53 11.19 4.98
N ALA A 152 -4.50 11.49 6.28
CA ALA A 152 -4.00 12.76 6.80
C ALA A 152 -2.56 13.05 6.35
N ARG A 153 -1.72 12.02 6.27
CA ARG A 153 -0.33 12.14 5.81
C ARG A 153 -0.21 12.70 4.38
N TYR A 154 -1.17 12.39 3.50
CA TYR A 154 -1.15 12.87 2.12
C TYR A 154 -1.55 14.34 2.01
N GLY A 155 -2.41 14.82 2.92
CA GLY A 155 -2.71 16.24 3.07
C GLY A 155 -1.50 17.10 3.45
N ILE A 156 -0.46 16.50 4.06
CA ILE A 156 0.81 17.15 4.35
C ILE A 156 1.79 17.00 3.18
N MET A 157 1.96 15.76 2.70
CA MET A 157 2.96 15.45 1.68
C MET A 157 2.67 16.09 0.33
N GLY A 158 1.41 16.11 -0.13
CA GLY A 158 1.04 16.66 -1.44
C GLY A 158 1.48 18.12 -1.61
N PRO A 159 1.01 19.05 -0.77
CA PRO A 159 1.42 20.45 -0.85
C PRO A 159 2.91 20.69 -0.64
N TYR A 160 3.60 19.78 0.06
CA TYR A 160 5.06 19.86 0.22
C TYR A 160 5.78 19.48 -1.07
N MET A 161 5.32 18.42 -1.76
CA MET A 161 5.93 17.96 -3.01
C MET A 161 5.90 19.01 -4.12
N GLU A 162 4.87 19.86 -4.15
CA GLU A 162 4.78 21.02 -5.07
C GLU A 162 5.89 22.05 -4.86
N LYS A 163 6.49 22.10 -3.67
CA LYS A 163 7.57 23.04 -3.33
C LYS A 163 8.95 22.49 -3.66
N THR A 164 9.08 21.17 -3.85
CA THR A 164 10.38 20.48 -3.99
C THR A 164 10.69 20.04 -5.41
N GLY A 165 9.78 20.22 -6.36
CA GLY A 165 9.98 19.89 -7.77
C GLY A 165 8.67 19.60 -8.50
N ASP A 166 8.77 19.12 -9.73
CA ASP A 166 7.64 18.82 -10.64
C ASP A 166 7.23 17.34 -10.66
N MET A 167 8.10 16.44 -10.17
CA MET A 167 7.86 14.99 -10.21
C MET A 167 7.26 14.40 -8.93
N GLY A 168 7.24 15.14 -7.82
CA GLY A 168 6.81 14.61 -6.52
C GLY A 168 5.34 14.18 -6.50
N GLN A 169 4.46 15.00 -7.09
CA GLN A 169 3.03 14.69 -7.22
C GLN A 169 2.78 13.48 -8.14
N ARG A 170 3.60 13.32 -9.18
CA ARG A 170 3.52 12.17 -10.10
C ARG A 170 3.92 10.88 -9.40
N MET A 171 5.02 10.89 -8.65
CA MET A 171 5.46 9.75 -7.84
C MET A 171 4.40 9.30 -6.85
N MET A 172 3.63 10.24 -6.27
CA MET A 172 2.60 9.89 -5.29
C MET A 172 1.32 9.31 -5.92
N LYS A 173 0.96 9.74 -7.12
CA LYS A 173 -0.38 9.49 -7.70
C LYS A 173 -0.39 8.53 -8.88
N GLN A 174 0.73 8.31 -9.56
CA GLN A 174 0.79 7.50 -10.78
C GLN A 174 1.29 6.08 -10.55
#